data_AF-A0A0C1Z488-F1
#
_entry.id   AF-A0A0C1Z488-F1
#
_cell.length_a   1.000
_cell.length_b   1.000
_cell.length_c   1.000
_cell.angle_alpha   90.00
_cell.angle_beta   90.00
_cell.angle_gamma   90.00
#
_symmetry.space_group_name_H-M   'P 1'
#
loop_
_entity.id
_entity.type
_entity.pdbx_description
1 polymer ?
#
loop_
_entity_poly.entity_id
_entity_poly.type
_entity_poly.pdbx_seq_one_letter_code
_entity_poly.pdbx_strand_id
1 'polypeptide(L)'
;MAKGYREVVLDPAKKDPNHPINHGIKMQVHHLLSQQGFIKSKKDKELISYGYDINVKENLVALPNEMDAACYLRVQVHRGNHPGFVDNNDSDDDHPKSYHKHIANMLRNATKKLEDNCATGNERTVRRYISLYSHSVLSKISDFEIPLTKAYKAFEKNEPGCGGETSGPALFAKYSIGESRVCNRNVDHAKFSSFKQVPYKLEVGR
;
A
#
# COMPACT_ATOMS: atom_id res chain seq x y z
N MET A 1 -5.25 6.08 26.06
CA MET A 1 -4.18 6.37 25.08
C MET A 1 -4.82 6.51 23.72
N ALA A 2 -4.44 7.52 22.92
CA ALA A 2 -4.90 7.60 21.54
C ALA A 2 -4.43 6.34 20.80
N LYS A 3 -5.30 5.74 19.97
CA LYS A 3 -4.91 4.62 19.11
C LYS A 3 -3.81 5.11 18.15
N GLY A 4 -2.78 4.30 17.94
CA GLY A 4 -1.83 4.56 16.86
C GLY A 4 -2.52 4.43 15.49
N TYR A 5 -1.84 4.91 14.45
CA TYR A 5 -2.39 4.87 13.09
C TYR A 5 -2.56 3.43 12.58
N ARG A 6 -1.79 2.48 13.11
CA ARG A 6 -1.93 1.06 12.74
C ARG A 6 -3.26 0.50 13.20
N GLU A 7 -3.62 0.79 14.44
CA GLU A 7 -4.84 0.28 15.07
C GLU A 7 -6.10 0.80 14.37
N VAL A 8 -6.05 1.96 13.71
CA VAL A 8 -7.22 2.47 12.97
C VAL A 8 -7.57 1.65 11.72
N VAL A 9 -6.63 0.85 11.21
CA VAL A 9 -6.81 -0.09 10.09
C VAL A 9 -6.93 -1.53 10.60
N LEU A 10 -6.02 -1.94 11.47
CA LEU A 10 -5.91 -3.33 11.92
C LEU A 10 -7.05 -3.74 12.86
N ASP A 11 -7.62 -2.84 13.66
CA ASP A 11 -8.74 -3.20 14.55
C ASP A 11 -10.03 -3.51 13.76
N PRO A 12 -10.45 -2.69 12.77
CA PRO A 12 -11.52 -3.08 11.86
C PRO A 12 -11.22 -4.38 11.11
N ALA A 13 -10.00 -4.54 10.59
CA ALA A 13 -9.59 -5.74 9.86
C ALA A 13 -9.72 -7.02 10.69
N LYS A 14 -9.33 -7.01 11.97
CA LYS A 14 -9.49 -8.14 12.90
C LYS A 14 -10.95 -8.53 13.15
N LYS A 15 -11.89 -7.60 12.99
CA LYS A 15 -13.33 -7.86 13.19
C LYS A 15 -14.02 -8.40 11.94
N ASP A 16 -13.38 -8.26 10.78
CA ASP A 16 -13.90 -8.77 9.52
C ASP A 16 -13.43 -10.21 9.29
N PRO A 17 -14.30 -11.23 9.44
CA PRO A 17 -13.89 -12.62 9.29
C PRO A 17 -13.37 -12.95 7.90
N ASN A 18 -13.65 -12.11 6.88
CA ASN A 18 -13.15 -12.29 5.53
C ASN A 18 -11.85 -11.52 5.24
N HIS A 19 -11.28 -10.79 6.21
CA HIS A 19 -10.04 -10.06 5.99
C HIS A 19 -8.82 -11.00 5.98
N PRO A 20 -7.82 -10.83 5.09
CA PRO A 20 -6.65 -11.71 5.01
C PRO A 20 -5.95 -12.03 6.34
N ILE A 21 -5.87 -11.07 7.27
CA ILE A 21 -5.32 -11.28 8.62
C ILE A 21 -5.97 -12.45 9.35
N ASN A 22 -7.29 -12.61 9.23
CA ASN A 22 -8.03 -13.68 9.91
C ASN A 22 -7.88 -15.04 9.20
N HIS A 23 -7.09 -15.08 8.13
CA HIS A 23 -6.72 -16.27 7.37
C HIS A 23 -5.21 -16.54 7.42
N GLY A 24 -4.50 -15.94 8.38
CA GLY A 24 -3.06 -16.18 8.60
C GLY A 24 -2.14 -15.42 7.64
N ILE A 25 -2.67 -14.48 6.86
CA ILE A 25 -1.86 -13.61 6.00
C ILE A 25 -1.39 -12.40 6.80
N LYS A 26 -0.07 -12.21 6.86
CA LYS A 26 0.53 -11.06 7.53
C LYS A 26 0.38 -9.80 6.68
N MET A 27 -0.13 -8.74 7.31
CA MET A 27 -0.37 -7.45 6.68
C MET A 27 0.33 -6.34 7.45
N GLN A 28 0.81 -5.33 6.74
CA GLN A 28 1.40 -4.10 7.26
C GLN A 28 0.57 -2.90 6.79
N VAL A 29 0.58 -1.81 7.57
CA VAL A 29 -0.19 -0.62 7.25
C VAL A 29 0.68 0.31 6.43
N HIS A 30 0.14 0.79 5.30
CA HIS A 30 0.87 1.62 4.36
C HIS A 30 0.19 2.99 4.21
N HIS A 31 0.97 4.07 4.22
CA HIS A 31 0.46 5.42 3.93
C HIS A 31 0.37 5.64 2.41
N LEU A 32 -0.86 5.78 1.91
CA LEU A 32 -1.13 6.05 0.49
C LEU A 32 -0.53 7.39 0.06
N LEU A 33 -0.76 8.43 0.83
CA LEU A 33 0.01 9.67 0.75
C LEU A 33 1.19 9.52 1.69
N SER A 34 2.26 8.86 1.19
CA SER A 34 3.45 8.52 1.98
C SER A 34 4.05 9.69 2.75
N GLN A 35 4.62 9.42 3.92
CA GLN A 35 5.28 10.44 4.74
C GLN A 35 6.45 11.11 4.01
N GLN A 36 7.27 10.33 3.30
CA GLN A 36 8.33 10.88 2.46
C GLN A 36 7.79 11.79 1.35
N GLY A 37 6.67 11.41 0.71
CA GLY A 37 6.01 12.23 -0.30
C GLY A 37 5.47 13.54 0.29
N PHE A 38 4.92 13.47 1.50
CA PHE A 38 4.46 14.61 2.27
C PHE A 38 5.58 15.60 2.55
N ILE A 39 6.72 15.14 3.07
CA ILE A 39 7.90 15.99 3.31
C ILE A 39 8.48 16.55 2.00
N LYS A 40 8.65 15.70 0.96
CA LYS A 40 9.17 16.12 -0.36
C LYS A 40 8.23 17.06 -1.11
N SER A 41 6.95 17.14 -0.73
CA SER A 41 6.01 18.10 -1.29
C SER A 41 6.39 19.53 -0.91
N LYS A 42 7.03 19.72 0.26
CA LYS A 42 7.23 21.00 0.96
C LYS A 42 5.90 21.72 1.27
N LYS A 43 4.83 20.94 1.41
CA LYS A 43 3.47 21.39 1.78
C LYS A 43 3.01 20.78 3.10
N ASP A 44 3.90 20.11 3.81
CA ASP A 44 3.65 19.43 5.07
C ASP A 44 3.13 20.39 6.13
N LYS A 45 3.81 21.53 6.33
CA LYS A 45 3.42 22.54 7.30
C LYS A 45 2.08 23.20 6.97
N GLU A 46 1.85 23.53 5.69
CA GLU A 46 0.58 24.12 5.26
C GLU A 46 -0.59 23.14 5.40
N LEU A 47 -0.42 21.88 4.98
CA LEU A 47 -1.48 20.89 5.13
C LEU A 47 -1.80 20.61 6.61
N ILE A 48 -0.78 20.56 7.48
CA ILE A 48 -0.98 20.48 8.94
C ILE A 48 -1.71 21.72 9.46
N SER A 49 -1.37 22.93 9.02
CA SER A 49 -2.06 24.14 9.46
C SER A 49 -3.51 24.24 8.95
N TYR A 50 -3.84 23.53 7.87
CA TYR A 50 -5.21 23.34 7.38
C TYR A 50 -5.96 22.21 8.10
N GLY A 51 -5.34 21.58 9.11
CA GLY A 51 -5.90 20.51 9.93
C GLY A 51 -5.74 19.11 9.35
N TYR A 52 -4.97 18.92 8.27
CA TYR A 52 -4.76 17.58 7.72
C TYR A 52 -3.79 16.76 8.58
N ASP A 53 -4.26 15.60 9.05
CA ASP A 53 -3.42 14.57 9.67
C ASP A 53 -3.16 13.43 8.67
N ILE A 54 -1.89 13.11 8.45
CA ILE A 54 -1.46 12.04 7.54
C ILE A 54 -1.84 10.64 8.06
N ASN A 55 -2.08 10.51 9.37
CA ASN A 55 -2.38 9.26 10.07
C ASN A 55 -3.89 8.92 10.10
N VAL A 56 -4.72 9.65 9.37
CA VAL A 56 -6.14 9.33 9.25
C VAL A 56 -6.36 8.03 8.49
N LYS A 57 -7.37 7.26 8.88
CA LYS A 57 -7.73 6.00 8.22
C LYS A 57 -7.92 6.13 6.70
N GLU A 58 -8.38 7.29 6.23
CA GLU A 58 -8.60 7.56 4.80
C GLU A 58 -7.29 7.66 3.99
N ASN A 59 -6.14 7.65 4.67
CA ASN A 59 -4.84 7.66 4.05
C ASN A 59 -4.05 6.35 4.24
N LEU A 60 -4.68 5.34 4.84
CA LEU A 60 -4.02 4.10 5.23
C LEU A 60 -4.64 2.91 4.50
N VAL A 61 -3.87 1.87 4.26
CA VAL A 61 -4.33 0.59 3.71
C VAL A 61 -3.53 -0.56 4.31
N ALA A 62 -4.16 -1.71 4.57
CA ALA A 62 -3.43 -2.92 4.90
C ALA A 62 -2.94 -3.63 3.64
N LEU A 63 -1.64 -3.93 3.57
CA LEU A 63 -1.00 -4.64 2.45
C LEU A 63 -0.23 -5.86 2.94
N PRO A 64 -0.17 -6.96 2.16
CA PRO A 64 0.62 -8.12 2.53
C PRO A 64 2.12 -7.78 2.53
N ASN A 65 2.83 -8.25 3.55
CA ASN A 65 4.28 -8.07 3.65
C ASN A 65 5.10 -9.30 3.23
N GLU A 66 4.42 -10.42 2.98
CA GLU A 66 5.00 -11.64 2.43
C GLU A 66 4.73 -11.71 0.92
N MET A 67 5.74 -12.06 0.13
CA MET A 67 5.66 -12.00 -1.33
C MET A 67 4.71 -13.05 -1.91
N ASP A 68 4.70 -14.25 -1.33
CA ASP A 68 3.78 -15.33 -1.70
C ASP A 68 2.34 -15.01 -1.28
N ALA A 69 2.13 -14.30 -0.17
CA ALA A 69 0.83 -13.77 0.21
C ALA A 69 0.32 -12.72 -0.77
N ALA A 70 1.18 -11.77 -1.15
CA ALA A 70 0.86 -10.76 -2.16
C ALA A 70 0.51 -11.40 -3.51
N CYS A 71 1.28 -12.42 -3.91
CA CYS A 71 0.99 -13.21 -5.09
C CYS A 71 -0.37 -13.91 -5.01
N TYR A 72 -0.65 -14.60 -3.89
CA TYR A 72 -1.91 -15.29 -3.66
C TYR A 72 -3.12 -14.34 -3.74
N LEU A 73 -3.00 -13.16 -3.12
CA LEU A 73 -4.03 -12.13 -3.09
C LEU A 73 -4.15 -11.34 -4.40
N ARG A 74 -3.15 -11.42 -5.29
CA ARG A 74 -3.01 -10.62 -6.52
C ARG A 74 -2.95 -9.11 -6.27
N VAL A 75 -2.16 -8.72 -5.27
CA VAL A 75 -1.91 -7.32 -4.91
C VAL A 75 -0.40 -7.07 -4.79
N GLN A 76 0.02 -5.80 -4.69
CA GLN A 76 1.43 -5.48 -4.48
C GLN A 76 1.86 -5.85 -3.06
N VAL A 77 3.09 -6.39 -2.93
CA VAL A 77 3.75 -6.59 -1.64
C VAL A 77 4.20 -5.24 -1.09
N HIS A 78 3.90 -4.97 0.18
CA HIS A 78 4.52 -3.88 0.93
C HIS A 78 5.77 -4.40 1.63
N ARG A 79 6.83 -3.60 1.64
CA ARG A 79 8.04 -3.90 2.40
C ARG A 79 8.43 -2.67 3.21
N GLY A 80 8.34 -2.80 4.52
CA GLY A 80 9.01 -1.89 5.45
C GLY A 80 10.53 -1.91 5.27
N ASN A 81 11.21 -0.90 5.79
CA ASN A 81 12.65 -0.66 5.61
C ASN A 81 13.56 -1.56 6.48
N HIS A 82 13.41 -2.89 6.40
CA HIS A 82 14.27 -3.80 7.15
C HIS A 82 14.78 -4.99 6.30
N PRO A 83 16.10 -5.28 6.30
CA PRO A 83 16.72 -6.37 5.53
C PRO A 83 16.51 -7.78 6.13
N GLY A 84 15.56 -7.97 7.04
CA GLY A 84 15.27 -9.23 7.73
C GLY A 84 13.80 -9.65 7.58
N PHE A 85 13.55 -10.96 7.45
CA PHE A 85 12.24 -11.59 7.18
C PHE A 85 11.16 -11.44 8.28
N VAL A 86 11.36 -10.55 9.24
CA VAL A 86 10.34 -10.21 10.23
C VAL A 86 10.46 -8.71 10.46
N ASP A 87 9.45 -7.97 10.07
CA ASP A 87 9.34 -6.57 10.45
C ASP A 87 7.93 -6.22 10.89
N ASN A 88 7.85 -5.57 12.04
CA ASN A 88 6.65 -4.99 12.63
C ASN A 88 6.62 -3.46 12.40
N ASN A 89 7.45 -2.93 11.52
CA ASN A 89 7.68 -1.51 11.33
C ASN A 89 7.22 -1.07 9.93
N ASP A 90 6.25 -0.14 9.87
CA ASP A 90 5.68 0.39 8.62
C ASP A 90 6.57 1.47 7.99
N SER A 91 7.87 1.20 7.86
CA SER A 91 8.79 2.21 7.32
C SER A 91 8.67 2.29 5.80
N ASP A 92 8.09 3.40 5.35
CA ASP A 92 7.74 3.77 3.98
C ASP A 92 8.93 4.02 3.03
N ASP A 93 10.13 3.51 3.31
CA ASP A 93 11.37 3.93 2.63
C ASP A 93 11.82 3.03 1.45
N ASP A 94 11.27 1.81 1.30
CA ASP A 94 11.64 0.86 0.22
C ASP A 94 10.91 1.13 -1.13
N HIS A 95 10.23 2.26 -1.24
CA HIS A 95 9.53 2.61 -2.47
C HIS A 95 10.49 3.11 -3.55
N PRO A 96 10.22 2.81 -4.83
CA PRO A 96 10.90 3.49 -5.93
C PRO A 96 10.83 5.01 -5.72
N LYS A 97 11.96 5.73 -5.90
CA LYS A 97 11.99 7.20 -5.75
C LYS A 97 10.89 7.90 -6.57
N SER A 98 10.42 7.26 -7.64
CA SER A 98 9.29 7.70 -8.45
C SER A 98 7.96 7.76 -7.68
N TYR A 99 7.68 6.83 -6.75
CA TYR A 99 6.45 6.82 -5.94
C TYR A 99 6.38 8.07 -5.05
N HIS A 100 7.36 8.30 -4.19
CA HIS A 100 7.35 9.50 -3.33
C HIS A 100 7.37 10.81 -4.12
N LYS A 101 8.02 10.83 -5.28
CA LYS A 101 7.97 11.98 -6.20
C LYS A 101 6.57 12.18 -6.79
N HIS A 102 5.88 11.10 -7.15
CA HIS A 102 4.49 11.11 -7.62
C HIS A 102 3.57 11.68 -6.53
N ILE A 103 3.66 11.16 -5.30
CA ILE A 103 2.90 11.65 -4.15
C ILE A 103 3.20 13.13 -3.87
N ALA A 104 4.47 13.53 -3.87
CA ALA A 104 4.85 14.93 -3.66
C ALA A 104 4.26 15.88 -4.70
N ASN A 105 4.22 15.47 -5.98
CA ASN A 105 3.56 16.24 -7.05
C ASN A 105 2.04 16.31 -6.83
N MET A 106 1.42 15.20 -6.46
CA MET A 106 -0.02 15.16 -6.17
C MET A 106 -0.39 16.10 -5.02
N LEU A 107 0.37 16.07 -3.93
CA LEU A 107 0.15 16.93 -2.76
C LEU A 107 0.33 18.41 -3.10
N ARG A 108 1.37 18.79 -3.84
CA ARG A 108 1.53 20.17 -4.32
C ARG A 108 0.31 20.67 -5.09
N ASN A 109 -0.18 19.85 -6.02
CA ASN A 109 -1.36 20.18 -6.82
C ASN A 109 -2.64 20.23 -5.96
N ALA A 110 -2.77 19.33 -4.98
CA ALA A 110 -3.90 19.29 -4.07
C ALA A 110 -3.94 20.54 -3.18
N THR A 111 -2.80 20.90 -2.56
CA THR A 111 -2.68 22.09 -1.72
C THR A 111 -3.00 23.36 -2.49
N LYS A 112 -2.42 23.53 -3.70
CA LYS A 112 -2.73 24.68 -4.55
C LYS A 112 -4.23 24.78 -4.86
N LYS A 113 -4.88 23.67 -5.20
CA LYS A 113 -6.33 23.66 -5.46
C LYS A 113 -7.18 23.95 -4.22
N LEU A 114 -6.73 23.59 -3.02
CA LEU A 114 -7.41 23.96 -1.79
C LEU A 114 -7.32 25.47 -1.55
N GLU A 115 -6.14 26.05 -1.75
CA GLU A 115 -5.88 27.49 -1.65
C GLU A 115 -6.72 28.28 -2.67
N ASP A 116 -6.67 27.89 -3.95
CA ASP A 116 -7.41 28.55 -5.05
C ASP A 116 -8.93 28.53 -4.83
N ASN A 117 -9.45 27.50 -4.15
CA ASN A 117 -10.89 27.36 -3.83
C ASN A 117 -11.27 27.92 -2.45
N CYS A 118 -10.36 28.60 -1.74
CA CYS A 118 -10.57 29.10 -0.37
C CYS A 118 -11.08 28.03 0.61
N ALA A 119 -10.69 26.76 0.40
CA ALA A 119 -11.22 25.60 1.10
C ALA A 119 -10.34 25.15 2.29
N THR A 120 -9.43 26.01 2.76
CA THR A 120 -8.39 25.68 3.76
C THR A 120 -8.83 25.91 5.21
N GLY A 121 -9.90 26.68 5.44
CA GLY A 121 -10.38 27.03 6.79
C GLY A 121 -11.24 25.96 7.48
N ASN A 122 -11.45 24.80 6.86
CA ASN A 122 -12.28 23.73 7.40
C ASN A 122 -11.59 22.37 7.25
N GLU A 123 -11.18 21.80 8.39
CA GLU A 123 -10.49 20.51 8.45
C GLU A 123 -11.26 19.39 7.74
N ARG A 124 -12.58 19.32 7.92
CA ARG A 124 -13.42 18.28 7.29
C ARG A 124 -13.38 18.40 5.76
N THR A 125 -13.42 19.62 5.23
CA THR A 125 -13.29 19.87 3.79
C THR A 125 -11.92 19.47 3.27
N VAL A 126 -10.86 19.90 3.96
CA VAL A 126 -9.47 19.57 3.62
C VAL A 126 -9.27 18.06 3.63
N ARG A 127 -9.65 17.37 4.71
CA ARG A 127 -9.59 15.92 4.83
C ARG A 127 -10.35 15.23 3.70
N ARG A 128 -11.62 15.58 3.47
CA ARG A 128 -12.43 14.97 2.41
C ARG A 128 -11.78 15.13 1.04
N TYR A 129 -11.22 16.30 0.75
CA TYR A 129 -10.57 16.57 -0.51
C TYR A 129 -9.27 15.78 -0.68
N ILE A 130 -8.39 15.79 0.33
CA ILE A 130 -7.13 15.06 0.30
C ILE A 130 -7.37 13.54 0.23
N SER A 131 -8.39 13.01 0.91
CA SER A 131 -8.76 11.58 0.84
C SER A 131 -9.09 11.11 -0.58
N LEU A 132 -9.58 11.98 -1.47
CA LEU A 132 -9.79 11.63 -2.89
C LEU A 132 -8.46 11.23 -3.57
N TYR A 133 -7.36 11.87 -3.18
CA TYR A 133 -6.03 11.54 -3.68
C TYR A 133 -5.55 10.20 -3.14
N SER A 134 -5.83 9.88 -1.86
CA SER A 134 -5.54 8.55 -1.30
C SER A 134 -6.28 7.44 -2.06
N HIS A 135 -7.57 7.63 -2.38
CA HIS A 135 -8.31 6.68 -3.23
C HIS A 135 -7.73 6.55 -4.64
N SER A 136 -7.31 7.67 -5.25
CA SER A 136 -6.66 7.64 -6.56
C SER A 136 -5.33 6.86 -6.52
N VAL A 137 -4.52 7.07 -5.49
CA VAL A 137 -3.28 6.30 -5.27
C VAL A 137 -3.58 4.82 -5.08
N LEU A 138 -4.58 4.47 -4.26
CA LEU A 138 -4.94 3.08 -4.03
C LEU A 138 -5.37 2.36 -5.32
N SER A 139 -6.12 3.04 -6.18
CA SER A 139 -6.50 2.51 -7.50
C SER A 139 -5.26 2.19 -8.32
N LYS A 140 -4.29 3.12 -8.40
CA LYS A 140 -3.05 2.94 -9.16
C LYS A 140 -2.15 1.85 -8.57
N ILE A 141 -2.13 1.68 -7.25
CA ILE A 141 -1.43 0.58 -6.59
C ILE A 141 -2.11 -0.75 -6.97
N SER A 142 -3.44 -0.81 -6.88
CA SER A 142 -4.21 -2.01 -7.22
C SER A 142 -4.05 -2.41 -8.69
N ASP A 143 -3.86 -1.41 -9.56
CA ASP A 143 -3.65 -1.58 -11.00
C ASP A 143 -2.19 -1.78 -11.40
N PHE A 144 -1.26 -1.81 -10.42
CA PHE A 144 0.19 -1.92 -10.65
C PHE A 144 0.80 -0.77 -11.48
N GLU A 145 0.08 0.36 -11.62
CA GLU A 145 0.56 1.56 -12.33
C GLU A 145 1.63 2.32 -11.55
N ILE A 146 1.51 2.33 -10.22
CA ILE A 146 2.54 2.87 -9.33
C ILE A 146 3.14 1.75 -8.48
N PRO A 147 4.45 1.49 -8.61
CA PRO A 147 5.09 0.38 -7.91
C PRO A 147 5.39 0.72 -6.46
N LEU A 148 5.09 -0.20 -5.55
CA LEU A 148 5.49 -0.10 -4.15
C LEU A 148 6.88 -0.69 -3.88
N THR A 149 7.22 -1.76 -4.58
CA THR A 149 8.53 -2.42 -4.48
C THR A 149 9.00 -2.80 -5.87
N LYS A 150 10.28 -3.16 -6.05
CA LYS A 150 10.77 -3.68 -7.35
C LYS A 150 10.07 -4.97 -7.79
N ALA A 151 9.52 -5.73 -6.84
CA ALA A 151 8.85 -6.99 -7.11
C ALA A 151 7.61 -6.80 -8.00
N TYR A 152 7.05 -5.59 -8.06
CA TYR A 152 5.94 -5.26 -8.97
C TYR A 152 6.19 -5.70 -10.41
N LYS A 153 7.44 -5.71 -10.91
CA LYS A 153 7.76 -6.12 -12.29
C LYS A 153 7.46 -7.59 -12.58
N ALA A 154 7.35 -8.40 -11.54
CA ALA A 154 6.98 -9.79 -11.66
C ALA A 154 5.46 -10.01 -11.70
N PHE A 155 4.68 -9.00 -11.31
CA PHE A 155 3.23 -9.01 -11.26
C PHE A 155 2.67 -8.07 -12.34
N GLU A 156 1.66 -8.48 -13.11
CA GLU A 156 0.91 -7.56 -13.95
C GLU A 156 -0.59 -7.65 -13.60
N LYS A 157 -1.35 -6.65 -14.03
CA LYS A 157 -2.80 -6.60 -13.82
C LYS A 157 -3.44 -7.77 -14.56
N ASN A 158 -3.70 -8.84 -13.81
CA ASN A 158 -4.37 -10.10 -14.17
C ASN A 158 -3.50 -11.31 -14.58
N GLU A 159 -2.16 -11.20 -14.76
CA GLU A 159 -1.13 -12.28 -14.87
C GLU A 159 0.30 -11.65 -14.79
N PRO A 160 1.44 -12.32 -14.54
CA PRO A 160 1.73 -13.60 -13.88
C PRO A 160 2.19 -13.41 -12.42
N GLY A 161 2.36 -14.52 -11.68
CA GLY A 161 2.61 -14.53 -10.24
C GLY A 161 4.08 -14.52 -9.84
N CYS A 162 4.36 -15.04 -8.65
CA CYS A 162 5.72 -15.11 -8.12
C CYS A 162 6.52 -16.33 -8.61
N GLY A 163 6.02 -17.10 -9.60
CA GLY A 163 6.69 -18.33 -10.07
C GLY A 163 6.96 -19.37 -8.97
N GLY A 164 6.14 -19.38 -7.91
CA GLY A 164 6.30 -20.21 -6.72
C GLY A 164 7.32 -19.69 -5.70
N GLU A 165 7.96 -18.55 -5.98
CA GLU A 165 8.98 -17.98 -5.10
C GLU A 165 8.39 -17.21 -3.92
N THR A 166 9.15 -17.17 -2.84
CA THR A 166 8.79 -16.45 -1.60
C THR A 166 9.68 -15.22 -1.34
N SER A 167 10.71 -15.00 -2.18
CA SER A 167 11.62 -13.85 -2.05
C SER A 167 11.88 -13.13 -3.38
N GLY A 168 12.02 -11.80 -3.30
CA GLY A 168 12.37 -10.96 -4.46
C GLY A 168 13.64 -11.42 -5.18
N PRO A 169 14.76 -11.71 -4.50
CA PRO A 169 15.98 -12.20 -5.15
C PRO A 169 15.77 -13.48 -5.97
N ALA A 170 15.06 -14.47 -5.44
CA ALA A 170 14.79 -15.71 -6.16
C ALA A 170 13.89 -15.49 -7.39
N LEU A 171 12.87 -14.63 -7.24
CA LEU A 171 12.01 -14.21 -8.35
C LEU A 171 12.79 -13.47 -9.45
N PHE A 172 13.71 -12.58 -9.07
CA PHE A 172 14.56 -11.88 -10.03
C PHE A 172 15.56 -12.81 -10.73
N ALA A 173 16.08 -13.83 -10.02
CA ALA A 173 16.95 -14.83 -10.64
C ALA A 173 16.21 -15.58 -11.76
N LYS A 174 15.00 -16.08 -11.49
CA LYS A 174 14.12 -16.71 -12.49
C LYS A 174 13.81 -15.80 -13.67
N TYR A 175 13.42 -14.56 -13.37
CA TYR A 175 13.15 -13.55 -14.40
C TYR A 175 14.35 -13.30 -15.32
N SER A 176 15.57 -13.25 -14.75
CA SER A 176 16.79 -12.91 -15.51
C SER A 176 17.21 -13.99 -16.51
N ILE A 177 16.73 -15.23 -16.33
CA ILE A 177 17.00 -16.36 -17.22
C ILE A 177 15.79 -16.75 -18.09
N GLY A 178 14.71 -15.95 -18.06
CA GLY A 178 13.52 -16.17 -18.88
C GLY A 178 12.59 -17.30 -18.40
N GLU A 179 12.71 -17.72 -17.12
CA GLU A 179 11.79 -18.71 -16.56
C GLU A 179 10.36 -18.17 -16.39
N SER A 180 9.38 -19.08 -16.39
CA SER A 180 7.98 -18.75 -16.19
C SER A 180 7.75 -18.10 -14.82
N ARG A 181 7.02 -16.99 -14.84
CA ARG A 181 6.54 -16.29 -13.63
C ARG A 181 5.19 -16.82 -13.15
N VAL A 182 4.56 -17.74 -13.89
CA VAL A 182 3.24 -18.28 -13.53
C VAL A 182 3.39 -19.20 -12.32
N CYS A 183 2.58 -18.97 -11.30
CA CYS A 183 2.42 -19.89 -10.17
C CYS A 183 1.03 -20.53 -10.20
N ASN A 184 0.93 -21.80 -9.80
CA ASN A 184 -0.33 -22.44 -9.50
C ASN A 184 -0.74 -22.08 -8.06
N ARG A 185 -1.68 -21.14 -7.93
CA ARG A 185 -2.19 -20.67 -6.64
C ARG A 185 -2.61 -21.79 -5.67
N ASN A 186 -3.19 -22.88 -6.17
CA ASN A 186 -3.70 -23.95 -5.31
C ASN A 186 -2.58 -24.88 -4.82
N VAL A 187 -1.45 -24.92 -5.53
CA VAL A 187 -0.30 -25.77 -5.21
C VAL A 187 0.79 -24.96 -4.52
N ASP A 188 1.25 -23.89 -5.15
CA ASP A 188 2.39 -23.08 -4.70
C ASP A 188 2.06 -22.22 -3.47
N HIS A 189 0.78 -22.00 -3.21
CA HIS A 189 0.29 -21.12 -2.14
C HIS A 189 -0.77 -21.81 -1.26
N ALA A 190 -0.71 -23.14 -1.16
CA ALA A 190 -1.68 -23.94 -0.39
C ALA A 190 -1.82 -23.49 1.08
N LYS A 191 -0.78 -22.90 1.68
CA LYS A 191 -0.81 -22.37 3.05
C LYS A 191 -1.82 -21.23 3.25
N PHE A 192 -2.23 -20.53 2.19
CA PHE A 192 -3.23 -19.45 2.24
C PHE A 192 -4.63 -19.92 1.82
N SER A 193 -4.82 -21.22 1.61
CA SER A 193 -6.06 -21.79 1.08
C SER A 193 -7.32 -21.52 1.92
N SER A 194 -7.17 -21.09 3.18
CA SER A 194 -8.30 -20.70 4.03
C SER A 194 -9.00 -19.42 3.55
N PHE A 195 -8.29 -18.50 2.89
CA PHE A 195 -8.85 -17.28 2.31
C PHE A 195 -9.44 -17.56 0.92
N LYS A 196 -10.61 -17.02 0.59
CA LYS A 196 -11.32 -17.39 -0.66
C LYS A 196 -11.55 -16.23 -1.63
N GLN A 197 -11.43 -14.98 -1.20
CA GLN A 197 -11.81 -13.80 -1.99
C GLN A 197 -10.66 -13.30 -2.88
N VAL A 198 -10.36 -14.02 -3.95
CA VAL A 198 -9.26 -13.70 -4.88
C VAL A 198 -9.81 -13.30 -6.27
N PRO A 199 -9.38 -12.18 -6.88
CA PRO A 199 -8.41 -11.21 -6.37
C PRO A 199 -8.94 -10.45 -5.14
N TYR A 200 -8.05 -10.17 -4.19
CA TYR A 200 -8.41 -9.39 -3.01
C TYR A 200 -8.56 -7.93 -3.40
N LYS A 201 -9.66 -7.31 -2.98
CA LYS A 201 -9.91 -5.89 -3.19
C LYS A 201 -9.31 -5.11 -2.03
N LEU A 202 -8.27 -4.31 -2.31
CA LEU A 202 -7.73 -3.37 -1.34
C LEU A 202 -8.75 -2.27 -1.03
N GLU A 203 -8.82 -1.88 0.24
CA GLU A 203 -9.74 -0.84 0.71
C GLU A 203 -9.01 0.14 1.62
N VAL A 204 -9.35 1.43 1.48
CA VAL A 204 -8.80 2.46 2.37
C VAL A 204 -9.35 2.26 3.78
N GLY A 205 -8.47 2.31 4.78
CA GLY A 205 -8.80 2.19 6.19
C GLY A 205 -9.15 0.77 6.63
N ARG A 206 -8.84 -0.24 5.81
CA ARG A 206 -9.09 -1.65 6.10
C ARG A 206 -7.89 -2.51 5.70
#